data_AF-A0A9W6HKA9-F1
#
_entry.id   AF-A0A9W6HKA9-F1
#
_cell.length_a   1.000
_cell.length_b   1.000
_cell.length_c   1.000
_cell.angle_alpha   90.00
_cell.angle_beta   90.00
_cell.angle_gamma   90.00
#
_symmetry.space_group_name_H-M   'P 1'
#
loop_
_entity.id
_entity.type
_entity.pdbx_description
1 polymer ?
#
loop_
_entity_poly.entity_id
_entity_poly.type
_entity_poly.pdbx_seq_one_letter_code
_entity_poly.pdbx_strand_id
1 'polypeptide(L)'
;MPTLADPSTLAALAAARRLLDRARDDAVTLRGDVGALADATDWHARATDGYRAGVSSLSDSLARLERLIDAADADLAAAASTLSRAPDGAASLALSGWW
;
A
#
# COMPACT_ATOMS: atom_id res chain seq x y z
N MET A 1 -13.16 -24.23 -20.81
CA MET A 1 -13.43 -22.77 -20.88
C MET A 1 -12.56 -22.15 -19.79
N PRO A 2 -11.52 -21.38 -20.15
CA PRO A 2 -10.48 -20.98 -19.22
C PRO A 2 -10.96 -19.83 -18.33
N THR A 3 -10.84 -19.94 -17.01
CA THR A 3 -11.12 -18.82 -16.10
C THR A 3 -9.84 -18.02 -15.92
N LEU A 4 -9.50 -17.23 -16.94
CA LEU A 4 -8.60 -16.09 -16.77
C LEU A 4 -9.20 -15.20 -15.68
N ALA A 5 -8.40 -14.72 -14.73
CA ALA A 5 -8.85 -13.80 -13.69
C ALA A 5 -9.74 -12.71 -14.30
N ASP A 6 -10.93 -12.47 -13.70
CA ASP A 6 -11.90 -11.52 -14.23
C ASP A 6 -11.20 -10.17 -14.46
N PRO A 7 -11.22 -9.62 -15.70
CA PRO A 7 -10.62 -8.33 -16.02
C PRO A 7 -11.04 -7.21 -15.06
N SER A 8 -12.25 -7.29 -14.50
CA SER A 8 -12.76 -6.35 -13.49
C SER A 8 -11.96 -6.41 -12.18
N THR A 9 -11.53 -7.61 -11.77
CA THR A 9 -10.75 -7.85 -10.54
C THR A 9 -9.31 -7.37 -10.72
N LEU A 10 -8.70 -7.62 -11.87
CA LEU A 10 -7.37 -7.09 -12.19
C LEU A 10 -7.36 -5.55 -12.29
N ALA A 11 -8.42 -4.96 -12.86
CA ALA A 11 -8.58 -3.51 -12.91
C ALA A 11 -8.77 -2.90 -11.50
N ALA A 12 -9.52 -3.55 -10.63
CA ALA A 12 -9.70 -3.12 -9.23
C ALA A 12 -8.37 -3.14 -8.44
N LEU A 13 -7.56 -4.19 -8.62
CA LEU A 13 -6.23 -4.28 -8.01
C LEU A 13 -5.29 -3.17 -8.51
N ALA A 14 -5.30 -2.90 -9.83
CA ALA A 14 -4.52 -1.80 -10.41
C ALA A 14 -4.97 -0.43 -9.88
N ALA A 15 -6.28 -0.22 -9.68
CA ALA A 15 -6.81 1.00 -9.10
C ALA A 15 -6.40 1.16 -7.63
N ALA A 16 -6.48 0.08 -6.83
CA ALA A 16 -6.04 0.08 -5.44
C ALA A 16 -4.55 0.44 -5.32
N ARG A 17 -3.71 -0.12 -6.19
CA ARG A 17 -2.27 0.18 -6.23
C ARG A 17 -1.97 1.66 -6.50
N ARG A 18 -2.68 2.27 -7.45
CA ARG A 18 -2.55 3.72 -7.72
C ARG A 18 -2.96 4.60 -6.53
N LEU A 19 -3.93 4.15 -5.73
CA LEU A 19 -4.34 4.88 -4.52
C LEU A 19 -3.25 4.79 -3.45
N LEU A 20 -2.61 3.63 -3.31
CA LEU A 20 -1.48 3.45 -2.39
C LEU A 20 -0.25 4.26 -2.82
N ASP A 21 0.08 4.28 -4.11
CA ASP A 21 1.17 5.11 -4.64
C ASP A 21 0.94 6.60 -4.31
N ARG A 22 -0.28 7.10 -4.53
CA ARG A 22 -0.62 8.48 -4.18
C ARG A 22 -0.52 8.75 -2.67
N ALA A 23 -1.04 7.84 -1.85
CA ALA A 23 -0.96 7.97 -0.40
C ALA A 23 0.50 7.97 0.11
N ARG A 24 1.38 7.23 -0.55
CA ARG A 24 2.83 7.24 -0.27
C ARG A 24 3.43 8.61 -0.59
N ASP A 25 3.17 9.14 -1.78
CA ASP A 25 3.70 10.44 -2.20
C ASP A 25 3.23 11.57 -1.28
N ASP A 26 1.95 11.53 -0.87
CA ASP A 26 1.38 12.48 0.08
C ASP A 26 2.06 12.37 1.46
N ALA A 27 2.31 11.16 1.96
CA ALA A 27 2.98 10.92 3.24
C ALA A 27 4.45 11.39 3.24
N VAL A 28 5.17 11.15 2.14
CA VAL A 28 6.55 11.61 1.95
C VAL A 28 6.60 13.14 1.93
N THR A 29 5.68 13.78 1.20
CA THR A 29 5.57 15.24 1.13
C THR A 29 5.30 15.83 2.51
N LEU A 30 4.30 15.30 3.22
CA LEU A 30 3.96 15.77 4.56
C LEU A 30 5.11 15.61 5.54
N ARG A 31 5.91 14.53 5.44
CA ARG A 31 7.12 14.38 6.27
C ARG A 31 8.14 15.46 5.97
N GLY A 32 8.35 15.78 4.69
CA GLY A 32 9.23 16.88 4.28
C GLY A 32 8.78 18.21 4.87
N ASP A 33 7.49 18.52 4.78
CA ASP A 33 6.90 19.75 5.32
C ASP A 33 7.04 19.83 6.84
N VAL A 34 6.82 18.72 7.54
CA VAL A 34 7.02 18.63 8.99
C VAL A 34 8.48 18.84 9.38
N GLY A 35 9.43 18.29 8.62
CA GLY A 35 10.86 18.52 8.82
C GLY A 35 11.24 19.99 8.61
N ALA A 36 10.78 20.59 7.50
CA ALA A 36 11.04 22.00 7.20
C ALA A 36 10.43 22.93 8.26
N LEU A 37 9.24 22.61 8.75
CA LEU A 37 8.61 23.34 9.85
C LEU A 37 9.41 23.16 11.14
N ALA A 38 9.86 21.95 11.45
CA ALA A 38 10.72 21.68 12.61
C ALA A 38 11.98 22.55 12.58
N ASP A 39 12.68 22.58 11.45
CA ASP A 39 13.92 23.36 11.26
C ASP A 39 13.67 24.87 11.38
N ALA A 40 12.59 25.37 10.78
CA ALA A 40 12.19 26.77 10.89
C ALA A 40 11.83 27.15 12.33
N THR A 41 11.23 26.20 13.08
CA THR A 41 10.81 26.44 14.46
C THR A 41 11.94 26.20 15.46
N ASP A 42 12.96 25.37 15.18
CA ASP A 42 14.10 25.12 16.07
C ASP A 42 14.91 26.42 16.32
N TRP A 43 14.84 27.39 15.40
CA TRP A 43 15.35 28.76 15.59
C TRP A 43 14.51 29.61 16.57
N HIS A 44 13.22 29.33 16.72
CA HIS A 44 12.29 30.07 17.59
C HIS A 44 11.97 29.32 18.91
N ALA A 45 12.24 28.00 18.98
CA ALA A 45 11.69 27.06 19.96
C ALA A 45 12.69 26.52 20.99
N ARG A 46 13.77 27.23 21.32
CA ARG A 46 14.52 26.95 22.57
C ARG A 46 13.63 26.97 23.83
N ALA A 47 12.36 27.35 23.70
CA ALA A 47 11.34 27.38 24.75
C ALA A 47 10.17 26.37 24.59
N THR A 48 10.14 25.46 23.60
CA THR A 48 8.91 24.71 23.28
C THR A 48 9.10 23.19 23.12
N ASP A 49 9.47 22.51 24.21
CA ASP A 49 9.64 21.04 24.25
C ASP A 49 8.42 20.25 23.74
N GLY A 50 7.20 20.73 24.02
CA GLY A 50 5.96 20.11 23.55
C GLY A 50 5.79 20.13 22.03
N TYR A 51 6.31 21.17 21.36
CA TYR A 51 6.27 21.28 19.91
C TYR A 51 7.22 20.26 19.26
N ARG A 52 8.45 20.15 19.77
CA ARG A 52 9.43 19.16 19.31
C ARG A 52 8.92 17.72 19.50
N ALA A 53 8.28 17.44 20.63
CA ALA A 53 7.65 16.13 20.88
C ALA A 53 6.50 15.84 19.89
N GLY A 54 5.68 16.84 19.57
CA GLY A 54 4.60 16.71 18.58
C GLY A 54 5.11 16.42 17.17
N VAL A 55 6.13 17.14 16.72
CA VAL A 55 6.80 16.92 15.42
C VAL A 55 7.42 15.52 15.33
N SER A 56 8.09 15.05 16.39
CA SER A 56 8.64 13.70 16.42
C SER A 56 7.54 12.64 16.31
N SER A 57 6.47 12.78 17.09
CA SER A 57 5.33 11.84 17.08
C SER A 57 4.63 11.79 15.71
N LEU A 58 4.49 12.94 15.06
CA LEU A 58 3.95 13.02 13.70
C LEU A 58 4.88 12.33 12.69
N SER A 59 6.18 12.57 12.78
CA SER A 59 7.18 11.92 11.92
C SER A 59 7.15 10.38 12.06
N ASP A 60 7.06 9.88 13.29
CA ASP A 60 6.94 8.44 13.58
C ASP A 60 5.64 7.84 13.03
N SER A 61 4.54 8.59 13.14
CA SER A 61 3.24 8.20 12.59
C SER A 61 3.27 8.09 11.07
N LEU A 62 3.95 9.02 10.39
CA LEU A 62 4.16 8.96 8.95
C LEU A 62 5.05 7.79 8.54
N ALA A 63 6.11 7.50 9.30
CA ALA A 63 6.97 6.33 9.07
C ALA A 63 6.21 5.01 9.22
N ARG A 64 5.28 4.96 10.18
CA ARG A 64 4.36 3.82 10.31
C ARG A 64 3.41 3.72 9.13
N LEU A 65 2.83 4.83 8.68
CA LEU A 65 1.91 4.85 7.55
C LEU A 65 2.58 4.35 6.26
N GLU A 66 3.78 4.85 5.94
CA GLU A 66 4.54 4.38 4.77
C GLU A 66 4.80 2.88 4.80
N ARG A 67 5.21 2.32 5.95
CA ARG A 67 5.41 0.87 6.10
C ARG A 67 4.13 0.06 5.87
N LEU A 68 2.98 0.59 6.31
CA LEU A 68 1.68 -0.06 6.08
C LEU A 68 1.28 0.00 4.60
N ILE A 69 1.57 1.11 3.92
CA ILE A 69 1.35 1.26 2.48
C ILE A 69 2.23 0.27 1.69
N ASP A 70 3.52 0.18 2.03
CA ASP A 70 4.44 -0.76 1.39
C ASP A 70 4.01 -2.22 1.60
N ALA A 71 3.54 -2.57 2.80
CA ALA A 71 3.00 -3.89 3.08
C ALA A 71 1.73 -4.19 2.26
N ALA A 72 0.82 -3.22 2.16
CA ALA A 72 -0.40 -3.36 1.37
C ALA A 72 -0.11 -3.51 -0.14
N ASP A 73 0.89 -2.80 -0.68
CA ASP A 73 1.31 -2.96 -2.08
C ASP A 73 1.92 -4.35 -2.32
N ALA A 74 2.75 -4.84 -1.40
CA ALA A 74 3.30 -6.20 -1.47
C ALA A 74 2.20 -7.28 -1.45
N ASP A 75 1.20 -7.13 -0.59
CA ASP A 75 0.05 -8.04 -0.50
C ASP A 75 -0.78 -8.02 -1.80
N LEU A 76 -1.02 -6.82 -2.36
CA LEU A 76 -1.71 -6.67 -3.65
C LEU A 76 -0.94 -7.32 -4.80
N ALA A 77 0.39 -7.16 -4.84
CA ALA A 77 1.24 -7.80 -5.84
C ALA A 77 1.22 -9.33 -5.71
N ALA A 78 1.25 -9.86 -4.48
CA ALA A 78 1.13 -11.28 -4.21
C ALA A 78 -0.23 -11.84 -4.65
N ALA A 79 -1.33 -11.14 -4.35
CA ALA A 79 -2.68 -11.50 -4.78
C ALA A 79 -2.80 -11.56 -6.32
N ALA A 80 -2.30 -10.54 -7.02
CA ALA A 80 -2.30 -10.52 -8.48
C ALA A 80 -1.52 -11.70 -9.08
N SER A 81 -0.35 -12.03 -8.53
CA SER A 81 0.46 -13.16 -8.98
C SER A 81 -0.21 -14.52 -8.76
N THR A 82 -0.99 -14.65 -7.67
CA THR A 82 -1.73 -15.87 -7.33
C THR A 82 -2.91 -16.07 -8.27
N LEU A 83 -3.69 -15.01 -8.53
CA LEU A 83 -4.78 -15.03 -9.51
C LEU A 83 -4.29 -15.35 -10.92
N SER A 84 -3.10 -14.88 -11.30
CA SER A 84 -2.49 -15.19 -12.60
C SER A 84 -1.99 -16.64 -12.74
N ARG A 85 -1.86 -17.39 -11.65
CA ARG A 85 -1.28 -18.75 -11.62
C ARG A 85 -2.30 -19.88 -11.41
N ALA A 86 -3.57 -19.59 -11.13
CA ALA A 86 -4.58 -20.62 -10.89
C ALA A 86 -4.82 -21.51 -12.13
N PRO A 87 -4.65 -22.85 -12.05
CA PRO A 87 -4.87 -23.78 -13.17
C PRO A 87 -6.34 -24.20 -13.36
N ASP A 88 -6.73 -24.49 -14.61
CA ASP A 88 -8.08 -24.90 -15.11
C ASP A 88 -8.64 -26.26 -14.57
N GLY A 89 -8.19 -26.74 -13.41
CA GLY A 89 -8.31 -28.15 -13.01
C GLY A 89 -9.45 -28.50 -12.04
N ALA A 90 -10.72 -28.42 -12.45
CA ALA A 90 -11.81 -29.10 -11.72
C ALA A 90 -12.89 -29.77 -12.60
N ALA A 91 -12.82 -29.64 -13.92
CA ALA A 91 -13.89 -30.13 -14.81
C ALA A 91 -13.58 -31.43 -15.59
N SER A 92 -12.34 -31.95 -15.54
CA SER A 92 -11.93 -33.04 -16.45
C SER A 92 -12.02 -34.47 -15.87
N LEU A 93 -12.59 -34.68 -14.67
CA LEU A 93 -12.72 -36.03 -14.09
C LEU A 93 -14.15 -36.58 -14.02
N ALA A 94 -15.17 -35.85 -14.50
CA ALA A 94 -16.57 -36.31 -14.46
C ALA A 94 -17.09 -36.91 -15.78
N LEU A 95 -16.33 -36.84 -16.89
CA LEU A 95 -16.81 -37.27 -18.22
C LEU A 95 -16.04 -38.44 -18.87
N SER A 96 -15.08 -39.05 -18.18
CA SER A 96 -14.34 -40.22 -18.72
C SER A 96 -14.72 -41.57 -18.08
N GLY A 97 -15.83 -41.62 -17.33
CA GLY A 97 -16.24 -42.82 -16.57
C GLY A 97 -17.59 -43.42 -16.95
N TRP A 98 -18.18 -43.05 -18.09
CA TRP A 98 -19.44 -43.62 -18.60
C TRP A 98 -19.31 -43.96 -20.09
N TRP A 99 -18.49 -44.97 -20.37
CA TRP A 99 -18.73 -45.93 -21.43
C TRP A 99 -18.78 -47.31 -20.78
#